data_AF-A0AAV6C333-F1
#
_entry.id   AF-A0AAV6C333-F1
#
_cell.length_a   1.000
_cell.length_b   1.000
_cell.length_c   1.000
_cell.angle_alpha   90.00
_cell.angle_beta   90.00
_cell.angle_gamma   90.00
#
_symmetry.space_group_name_H-M   'P 1'
#
loop_
_entity.id
_entity.type
_entity.pdbx_description
1 polymer ?
#
loop_
_entity_poly.entity_id
_entity_poly.type
_entity_poly.pdbx_seq_one_letter_code
_entity_poly.pdbx_strand_id
1 'polypeptide(L)'
;MPAILRRMLPHEESFFDLFNKQAENIQVGAKALLDMLTHYTGVPEQAQSIKAIEHAGDDITHNLFKKLNQTFITPFDREDIHQLCSQIDDVLDLIDAAASRFALYRVDKIRPGTIELAQILHAATGGVVAAVYALGKPDSALEHCIEVNRLENESDRVCRTLIAQLFDEEKDP
;
A
#
# COMPACT_ATOMS: atom_id res chain seq x y z
N MET A 1 -31.56 15.23 -23.48
CA MET A 1 -31.06 15.93 -22.27
C MET A 1 -29.80 16.69 -22.64
N PRO A 2 -29.75 18.03 -22.55
CA PRO A 2 -28.64 18.81 -23.09
C PRO A 2 -27.37 18.64 -22.24
N ALA A 3 -26.21 18.58 -22.91
CA ALA A 3 -24.89 18.25 -22.37
C ALA A 3 -24.42 19.13 -21.19
N ILE A 4 -25.05 20.28 -20.96
CA ILE A 4 -24.71 21.24 -19.91
C ILE A 4 -25.04 20.69 -18.51
N LEU A 5 -26.09 19.88 -18.35
CA LEU A 5 -26.46 19.26 -17.07
C LEU A 5 -25.46 18.19 -16.60
N ARG A 6 -24.72 17.56 -17.52
CA ARG A 6 -23.73 16.53 -17.18
C ARG A 6 -22.46 17.10 -16.52
N ARG A 7 -22.24 18.42 -16.63
CA ARG A 7 -21.07 19.12 -16.04
C ARG A 7 -21.34 19.70 -14.64
N MET A 8 -22.60 19.66 -14.18
CA MET A 8 -23.00 20.17 -12.86
C MET A 8 -23.46 19.07 -11.89
N LEU A 9 -23.48 17.81 -12.32
CA LEU A 9 -23.65 16.67 -11.44
C LEU A 9 -22.26 16.25 -10.93
N PRO A 10 -22.09 16.03 -9.61
CA PRO A 10 -20.85 15.42 -9.12
C PRO A 10 -20.63 14.12 -9.89
N HIS A 11 -19.44 13.99 -10.48
CA HIS A 11 -19.06 12.73 -11.12
C HIS A 11 -18.96 11.70 -10.00
N GLU A 12 -19.90 10.75 -9.95
CA GLU A 12 -19.75 9.63 -9.02
C GLU A 12 -18.50 8.86 -9.40
N GLU A 13 -17.61 8.66 -8.43
CA GLU A 13 -16.40 7.86 -8.63
C GLU A 13 -16.81 6.41 -8.90
N SER A 14 -16.18 5.82 -9.92
CA SER A 14 -16.35 4.41 -10.22
C SER A 14 -15.58 3.56 -9.21
N PHE A 15 -15.88 2.25 -9.14
CA PHE A 15 -15.07 1.33 -8.33
C PHE A 15 -13.60 1.35 -8.74
N PHE A 16 -13.32 1.42 -10.05
CA PHE A 16 -11.95 1.49 -10.57
C PHE A 16 -11.23 2.77 -10.14
N ASP A 17 -11.92 3.91 -10.09
CA ASP A 17 -11.32 5.17 -9.59
C ASP A 17 -10.94 5.05 -8.12
N LEU A 18 -11.80 4.45 -7.29
CA LEU A 18 -11.53 4.22 -5.88
C LEU A 18 -10.38 3.22 -5.67
N PHE A 19 -10.34 2.13 -6.45
CA PHE A 19 -9.22 1.20 -6.41
C PHE A 19 -7.90 1.86 -6.81
N ASN A 20 -7.89 2.64 -7.90
CA ASN A 20 -6.70 3.36 -8.35
C ASN A 20 -6.19 4.32 -7.26
N LYS A 21 -7.10 5.08 -6.65
CA LYS A 21 -6.74 5.97 -5.53
C LYS A 21 -6.16 5.22 -4.35
N GLN A 22 -6.77 4.08 -3.96
CA GLN A 22 -6.26 3.30 -2.84
C GLN A 22 -4.88 2.71 -3.16
N ALA A 23 -4.68 2.20 -4.38
CA ALA A 23 -3.39 1.70 -4.83
C ALA A 23 -2.32 2.81 -4.88
N GLU A 24 -2.67 4.02 -5.33
CA GLU A 24 -1.77 5.17 -5.27
C GLU A 24 -1.45 5.57 -3.82
N ASN A 25 -2.43 5.48 -2.93
CA ASN A 25 -2.24 5.82 -1.52
C ASN A 25 -1.25 4.85 -0.83
N ILE A 26 -1.31 3.55 -1.13
CA ILE A 26 -0.30 2.61 -0.62
C ILE A 26 1.09 2.89 -1.18
N GLN A 27 1.20 3.36 -2.42
CA GLN A 27 2.49 3.77 -3.00
C GLN A 27 3.07 4.98 -2.26
N VAL A 28 2.22 5.96 -1.93
CA VAL A 28 2.59 7.13 -1.14
C VAL A 28 3.04 6.71 0.27
N GLY A 29 2.30 5.81 0.92
CA GLY A 29 2.67 5.25 2.23
C GLY A 29 4.03 4.53 2.20
N ALA A 30 4.25 3.66 1.20
CA ALA A 30 5.51 2.94 1.04
C ALA A 30 6.68 3.89 0.78
N LYS A 31 6.47 4.95 -0.02
CA LYS A 31 7.47 5.99 -0.25
C LYS A 31 7.79 6.77 1.03
N ALA A 32 6.78 7.11 1.82
CA ALA A 32 6.95 7.81 3.09
C ALA A 32 7.75 6.96 4.09
N LEU A 33 7.48 5.65 4.17
CA LEU A 33 8.26 4.73 4.98
C LEU A 33 9.72 4.65 4.49
N LEU A 34 9.94 4.51 3.18
CA LEU A 34 11.29 4.52 2.62
C LEU A 34 12.04 5.83 2.95
N ASP A 35 11.37 6.98 2.85
CA ASP A 35 11.95 8.27 3.18
C ASP A 35 12.27 8.40 4.66
N MET A 36 11.38 7.92 5.54
CA MET A 36 11.60 7.86 6.99
C MET A 36 12.86 7.05 7.32
N LEU A 37 13.02 5.87 6.69
CA LEU A 37 14.15 4.99 6.95
C LEU A 37 15.46 5.50 6.33
N THR A 38 15.37 6.19 5.19
CA THR A 38 16.54 6.79 4.52
C THR A 38 17.03 8.04 5.24
N HIS A 39 16.10 8.89 5.68
CA HIS A 39 16.36 10.13 6.41
C HIS A 39 15.86 9.98 7.84
N TYR A 40 16.58 9.13 8.59
CA TYR A 40 16.18 8.65 9.92
C TYR A 40 16.32 9.71 11.02
N THR A 41 15.49 10.75 10.93
CA THR A 41 15.47 11.92 11.81
C THR A 41 14.03 12.41 11.99
N GLY A 42 13.59 12.61 13.23
CA GLY A 42 12.18 12.97 13.48
C GLY A 42 11.22 11.81 13.23
N VAL A 43 11.64 10.59 13.61
CA VAL A 43 10.88 9.35 13.38
C VAL A 43 9.46 9.40 13.95
N PRO A 44 9.19 9.94 15.16
CA PRO A 44 7.81 10.07 15.65
C PRO A 44 6.93 10.93 14.76
N GLU A 45 7.43 12.07 14.27
CA GLU A 45 6.69 12.98 13.39
C GLU A 45 6.46 12.38 12.00
N GLN A 46 7.46 11.67 11.47
CA GLN A 46 7.35 10.94 10.20
C GLN A 46 6.35 9.78 10.31
N ALA A 47 6.37 9.01 11.40
CA ALA A 47 5.38 7.96 11.67
C ALA A 47 3.96 8.54 11.77
N GLN A 48 3.78 9.69 12.41
CA GLN A 48 2.47 10.38 12.45
C GLN A 48 2.01 10.84 11.05
N SER A 49 2.94 11.18 10.17
CA SER A 49 2.64 11.53 8.78
C SER A 49 2.18 10.30 7.99
N ILE A 50 2.79 9.13 8.22
CA ILE A 50 2.36 7.85 7.67
C ILE A 50 0.98 7.47 8.19
N LYS A 51 0.69 7.69 9.47
CA LYS A 51 -0.64 7.47 10.04
C LYS A 51 -1.72 8.31 9.37
N ALA A 52 -1.40 9.55 8.99
CA ALA A 52 -2.33 10.39 8.24
C ALA A 52 -2.59 9.86 6.81
N ILE A 53 -1.61 9.21 6.19
CA ILE A 53 -1.78 8.54 4.89
C ILE A 53 -2.68 7.30 5.05
N GLU A 54 -2.49 6.52 6.11
CA GLU A 54 -3.37 5.38 6.44
C GLU A 54 -4.82 5.80 6.66
N HIS A 55 -5.08 6.84 7.45
CA HIS A 55 -6.44 7.38 7.62
C HIS A 55 -7.08 7.86 6.31
N ALA A 56 -6.29 8.44 5.39
CA ALA A 56 -6.80 8.78 4.06
C ALA A 56 -7.17 7.52 3.25
N GLY A 57 -6.48 6.40 3.46
CA GLY A 57 -6.79 5.10 2.89
C GLY A 57 -8.07 4.50 3.47
N ASP A 58 -8.22 4.53 4.80
CA ASP A 58 -9.45 4.10 5.49
C ASP A 58 -10.69 4.78 4.91
N ASP A 59 -10.61 6.10 4.66
CA ASP A 59 -11.69 6.87 4.08
C ASP A 59 -12.03 6.40 2.65
N ILE A 60 -11.03 6.04 1.83
CA ILE A 60 -11.24 5.50 0.48
C ILE A 60 -11.90 4.12 0.58
N THR A 61 -11.38 3.23 1.43
CA THR A 61 -11.93 1.89 1.70
C THR A 61 -13.38 1.98 2.18
N HIS A 62 -13.69 2.88 3.11
CA HIS A 62 -15.04 3.14 3.59
C HIS A 62 -15.97 3.58 2.45
N ASN A 63 -15.53 4.52 1.62
CA ASN A 63 -16.30 5.01 0.48
C ASN A 63 -16.57 3.89 -0.55
N LEU A 64 -15.60 3.02 -0.80
CA LEU A 64 -15.75 1.86 -1.68
C LEU A 64 -16.79 0.88 -1.13
N PHE A 65 -16.72 0.52 0.15
CA PHE A 65 -17.71 -0.38 0.76
C PHE A 65 -19.10 0.23 0.82
N LYS A 66 -19.21 1.52 1.11
CA LYS A 66 -20.48 2.25 1.03
C LYS A 66 -21.06 2.19 -0.38
N LYS A 67 -20.26 2.44 -1.41
CA LYS A 67 -20.67 2.33 -2.82
C LYS A 67 -21.10 0.91 -3.15
N LEU A 68 -20.33 -0.09 -2.72
CA LEU A 68 -20.63 -1.51 -2.92
C LEU A 68 -22.02 -1.83 -2.36
N ASN A 69 -22.29 -1.47 -1.11
CA ASN A 69 -23.57 -1.72 -0.44
C ASN A 69 -24.77 -1.01 -1.09
N GLN A 70 -24.54 0.12 -1.77
CA GLN A 70 -25.58 0.90 -2.44
C GLN A 70 -25.75 0.54 -3.92
N THR A 71 -24.86 -0.28 -4.47
CA THR A 71 -24.86 -0.64 -5.90
C THR A 71 -25.48 -2.02 -6.09
N PHE A 72 -26.55 -2.11 -6.88
CA PHE A 72 -27.19 -3.41 -7.20
C PHE A 72 -26.39 -4.22 -8.24
N ILE A 73 -25.90 -3.56 -9.30
CA ILE A 73 -25.13 -4.19 -10.38
C ILE A 73 -23.65 -3.79 -10.27
N THR A 74 -22.78 -4.75 -9.95
CA THR A 74 -21.33 -4.54 -9.81
C THR A 74 -20.58 -4.86 -11.10
N PRO A 75 -19.39 -4.27 -11.33
CA PRO A 75 -18.61 -4.51 -12.56
C PRO A 75 -18.01 -5.92 -12.65
N PHE A 76 -17.79 -6.56 -11.50
CA PHE A 76 -17.40 -7.96 -11.34
C PHE A 76 -17.93 -8.46 -9.99
N ASP A 77 -17.51 -9.65 -9.57
CA ASP A 77 -18.04 -10.29 -8.36
C ASP A 77 -17.87 -9.39 -7.12
N ARG A 78 -18.91 -9.37 -6.27
CA ARG A 78 -18.97 -8.48 -5.11
C ARG A 78 -17.96 -8.89 -4.04
N GLU A 79 -17.76 -10.19 -3.85
CA GLU A 79 -16.80 -10.72 -2.88
C GLU A 79 -15.38 -10.37 -3.34
N ASP A 80 -15.09 -10.47 -4.65
CA ASP A 80 -13.81 -10.06 -5.23
C ASP A 80 -13.55 -8.55 -5.05
N ILE A 81 -14.56 -7.69 -5.26
CA ILE A 81 -14.43 -6.25 -5.03
C ILE A 81 -14.07 -5.97 -3.57
N HIS A 82 -14.77 -6.63 -2.65
CA HIS A 82 -14.53 -6.47 -1.22
C HIS A 82 -13.12 -6.94 -0.85
N GLN A 83 -12.76 -8.15 -1.27
CA GLN A 83 -11.47 -8.76 -0.96
C GLN A 83 -10.32 -7.93 -1.53
N LEU A 84 -10.42 -7.48 -2.77
CA LEU A 84 -9.38 -6.64 -3.38
C LEU A 84 -9.20 -5.34 -2.60
N CYS A 85 -10.29 -4.68 -2.19
CA CYS A 85 -10.20 -3.45 -1.42
C CYS A 85 -9.52 -3.69 -0.07
N SER A 86 -9.95 -4.70 0.68
CA SER A 86 -9.36 -5.05 1.97
C SER A 86 -7.88 -5.41 1.86
N GLN A 87 -7.48 -6.18 0.84
CA GLN A 87 -6.08 -6.58 0.69
C GLN A 87 -5.16 -5.40 0.31
N ILE A 88 -5.65 -4.42 -0.44
CA ILE A 88 -4.87 -3.20 -0.72
C ILE A 88 -4.76 -2.37 0.57
N ASP A 89 -5.84 -2.24 1.34
CA ASP A 89 -5.88 -1.55 2.64
C ASP A 89 -4.89 -2.14 3.65
N ASP A 90 -4.86 -3.48 3.78
CA ASP A 90 -3.95 -4.21 4.66
C ASP A 90 -2.47 -3.85 4.44
N VAL A 91 -2.07 -3.54 3.19
CA VAL A 91 -0.69 -3.12 2.88
C VAL A 91 -0.36 -1.80 3.58
N LEU A 92 -1.30 -0.86 3.60
CA LEU A 92 -1.10 0.45 4.22
C LEU A 92 -1.10 0.35 5.75
N ASP A 93 -1.98 -0.47 6.31
CA ASP A 93 -2.00 -0.78 7.75
C ASP A 93 -0.67 -1.37 8.23
N LEU A 94 -0.10 -2.29 7.44
CA LEU A 94 1.20 -2.89 7.75
C LEU A 94 2.35 -1.88 7.63
N ILE A 95 2.26 -0.93 6.69
CA ILE A 95 3.21 0.19 6.57
C ILE A 95 3.14 1.10 7.80
N ASP A 96 1.94 1.50 8.23
CA ASP A 96 1.71 2.30 9.45
C ASP A 96 2.22 1.57 10.69
N ALA A 97 1.89 0.28 10.83
CA ALA A 97 2.34 -0.54 11.93
C ALA A 97 3.88 -0.65 11.97
N ALA A 98 4.54 -0.83 10.82
CA ALA A 98 5.99 -0.84 10.74
C ALA A 98 6.60 0.50 11.17
N ALA A 99 6.09 1.62 10.63
CA ALA A 99 6.57 2.96 10.98
C ALA A 99 6.40 3.26 12.48
N SER A 100 5.22 2.98 13.01
CA SER A 100 4.87 3.17 14.42
C SER A 100 5.78 2.36 15.35
N ARG A 101 6.21 1.16 14.96
CA ARG A 101 7.14 0.33 15.76
C ARG A 101 8.53 0.97 15.89
N PHE A 102 9.05 1.63 14.86
CA PHE A 102 10.33 2.35 14.97
C PHE A 102 10.27 3.45 16.04
N ALA A 103 9.18 4.22 16.08
CA ALA A 103 8.96 5.25 17.09
C ALA A 103 8.70 4.64 18.48
N LEU A 104 7.80 3.65 18.58
CA LEU A 104 7.38 3.04 19.83
C LEU A 104 8.53 2.33 20.55
N TYR A 105 9.34 1.57 19.80
CA TYR A 105 10.48 0.85 20.34
C TYR A 105 11.73 1.73 20.49
N ARG A 106 11.66 3.00 20.10
CA ARG A 106 12.77 3.95 20.16
C ARG A 106 14.03 3.38 19.51
N VAL A 107 13.87 2.87 18.29
CA VAL A 107 14.98 2.28 17.54
C VAL A 107 15.99 3.39 17.25
N ASP A 108 17.15 3.35 17.89
CA ASP A 108 18.15 4.43 17.78
C ASP A 108 18.85 4.47 16.42
N LYS A 109 19.02 3.30 15.80
CA LYS A 109 19.75 3.14 14.53
C LYS A 109 19.10 2.10 13.65
N ILE A 110 19.00 2.41 12.36
CA ILE A 110 18.57 1.47 11.34
C ILE A 110 19.66 0.42 11.12
N ARG A 111 19.27 -0.86 11.12
CA ARG A 111 20.17 -1.95 10.77
C ARG A 111 20.43 -1.96 9.25
N PRO A 112 21.63 -2.32 8.80
CA PRO A 112 21.91 -2.52 7.38
C PRO A 112 20.86 -3.43 6.72
N GLY A 113 20.48 -3.13 5.48
CA GLY A 113 19.48 -3.88 4.71
C GLY A 113 18.01 -3.58 5.03
N THR A 114 17.67 -2.89 6.14
CA THR A 114 16.29 -2.44 6.38
C THR A 114 15.79 -1.48 5.29
N ILE A 115 16.66 -0.59 4.78
CA ILE A 115 16.33 0.32 3.68
C ILE A 115 16.05 -0.47 2.38
N GLU A 116 16.76 -1.57 2.14
CA GLU A 116 16.56 -2.42 0.97
C GLU A 116 15.16 -3.05 0.98
N LEU A 117 14.69 -3.55 2.14
CA LEU A 117 13.32 -4.03 2.28
C LEU A 117 12.28 -2.94 1.94
N ALA A 118 12.50 -1.70 2.37
CA ALA A 118 11.61 -0.59 2.06
C ALA A 118 11.64 -0.18 0.59
N GLN A 119 12.79 -0.32 -0.09
CA GLN A 119 12.92 -0.10 -1.53
C GLN A 119 12.14 -1.16 -2.32
N ILE A 120 12.25 -2.43 -1.93
CA ILE A 120 11.51 -3.53 -2.55
C ILE A 120 10.01 -3.34 -2.32
N LEU A 121 9.59 -2.97 -1.10
CA LEU A 121 8.19 -2.66 -0.79
C LEU A 121 7.65 -1.53 -1.68
N HIS A 122 8.37 -0.42 -1.80
CA HIS A 122 7.97 0.70 -2.66
C HIS A 122 7.90 0.33 -4.15
N ALA A 123 8.78 -0.57 -4.62
CA ALA A 123 8.69 -1.11 -5.98
C ALA A 123 7.47 -2.03 -6.14
N ALA A 124 7.19 -2.89 -5.15
CA ALA A 124 6.09 -3.84 -5.18
C ALA A 124 4.74 -3.11 -5.17
N THR A 125 4.56 -2.09 -4.33
CA THR A 125 3.36 -1.25 -4.35
C THR A 125 3.18 -0.55 -5.69
N GLY A 126 4.26 -0.22 -6.41
CA GLY A 126 4.19 0.35 -7.77
C GLY A 126 3.68 -0.67 -8.79
N GLY A 127 4.06 -1.94 -8.62
CA GLY A 127 3.49 -3.05 -9.37
C GLY A 127 2.00 -3.26 -9.08
N VAL A 128 1.57 -3.10 -7.82
CA VAL A 128 0.14 -3.14 -7.44
C VAL A 128 -0.63 -2.00 -8.12
N VAL A 129 -0.10 -0.77 -8.13
CA VAL A 129 -0.71 0.35 -8.88
C VAL A 129 -0.92 -0.04 -10.34
N ALA A 130 0.13 -0.52 -11.00
CA ALA A 130 0.06 -0.90 -12.41
C ALA A 130 -0.96 -2.03 -12.66
N ALA A 131 -1.02 -3.04 -11.79
CA ALA A 131 -1.99 -4.13 -11.87
C ALA A 131 -3.44 -3.64 -11.72
N VAL A 132 -3.69 -2.76 -10.75
CA VAL A 132 -5.02 -2.21 -10.46
C VAL A 132 -5.51 -1.34 -11.63
N TYR A 133 -4.65 -0.50 -12.18
CA TYR A 133 -4.93 0.27 -13.40
C TYR A 133 -5.24 -0.63 -14.61
N ALA A 134 -4.78 -1.89 -14.60
CA ALA A 134 -4.98 -2.88 -15.64
C ALA A 134 -6.14 -3.86 -15.37
N LEU A 135 -6.99 -3.67 -14.33
CA LEU A 135 -8.08 -4.60 -13.97
C LEU A 135 -9.09 -4.94 -15.10
N GLY A 136 -9.11 -4.19 -16.20
CA GLY A 136 -9.89 -4.51 -17.42
C GLY A 136 -9.12 -5.25 -18.52
N LYS A 137 -7.84 -5.58 -18.30
CA LYS A 137 -6.90 -6.18 -19.27
C LYS A 137 -6.15 -7.34 -18.59
N PRO A 138 -6.74 -8.55 -18.56
CA PRO A 138 -6.23 -9.66 -17.75
C PRO A 138 -4.76 -9.98 -17.98
N ASP A 139 -4.30 -10.03 -19.24
CA ASP A 139 -2.90 -10.34 -19.55
C ASP A 139 -1.93 -9.30 -18.97
N SER A 140 -2.28 -8.01 -19.08
CA SER A 140 -1.46 -6.91 -18.55
C SER A 140 -1.49 -6.86 -17.02
N ALA A 141 -2.64 -7.10 -16.40
CA ALA A 141 -2.73 -7.19 -14.94
C ALA A 141 -1.88 -8.35 -14.41
N LEU A 142 -1.93 -9.51 -15.08
CA LEU A 142 -1.16 -10.69 -14.71
C LEU A 142 0.36 -10.45 -14.81
N GLU A 143 0.83 -9.75 -15.84
CA GLU A 143 2.25 -9.36 -15.96
C GLU A 143 2.72 -8.56 -14.73
N HIS A 144 1.90 -7.61 -14.27
CA HIS A 144 2.21 -6.83 -13.07
C HIS A 144 2.16 -7.68 -11.78
N CYS A 145 1.20 -8.60 -11.66
CA CYS A 145 1.15 -9.55 -10.55
C CYS A 145 2.40 -10.46 -10.49
N ILE A 146 2.91 -10.90 -11.64
CA ILE A 146 4.14 -11.69 -11.73
C ILE A 146 5.33 -10.89 -11.21
N GLU A 147 5.43 -9.60 -11.57
CA GLU A 147 6.51 -8.74 -11.08
C GLU A 147 6.40 -8.49 -9.57
N VAL A 148 5.19 -8.27 -9.04
CA VAL A 148 4.97 -8.17 -7.58
C VAL A 148 5.41 -9.47 -6.88
N ASN A 149 5.10 -10.64 -7.44
CA ASN A 149 5.57 -11.91 -6.87
C ASN A 149 7.10 -12.05 -6.94
N ARG A 150 7.75 -11.58 -8.01
CA ARG A 150 9.22 -11.57 -8.10
C ARG A 150 9.83 -10.70 -6.99
N LEU A 151 9.27 -9.52 -6.75
CA LEU A 151 9.71 -8.59 -5.70
C LEU A 151 9.45 -9.15 -4.31
N GLU A 152 8.32 -9.83 -4.09
CA GLU A 152 8.04 -10.53 -2.83
C GLU A 152 9.10 -11.59 -2.56
N ASN A 153 9.39 -12.47 -3.51
CA ASN A 153 10.45 -13.47 -3.39
C ASN A 153 11.84 -12.86 -3.09
N GLU A 154 12.13 -11.68 -3.62
CA GLU A 154 13.36 -10.93 -3.36
C GLU A 154 13.38 -10.41 -1.90
N SER A 155 12.31 -9.75 -1.48
CA SER A 155 12.12 -9.27 -0.10
C SER A 155 12.27 -10.42 0.91
N ASP A 156 11.70 -11.57 0.59
CA ASP A 156 11.71 -12.77 1.42
C ASP A 156 13.12 -13.34 1.63
N ARG A 157 13.99 -13.21 0.63
CA ARG A 157 15.42 -13.60 0.73
C ARG A 157 16.20 -12.61 1.56
N VAL A 158 15.99 -11.31 1.33
CA VAL A 158 16.63 -10.24 2.10
C VAL A 158 16.23 -10.38 3.57
N CYS A 159 14.95 -10.50 3.88
CA CYS A 159 14.42 -10.64 5.23
C CYS A 159 15.04 -11.83 5.98
N ARG A 160 15.07 -13.03 5.36
CA ARG A 160 15.72 -14.20 5.97
C ARG A 160 17.20 -13.99 6.24
N THR A 161 17.90 -13.31 5.33
CA THR A 161 19.32 -12.97 5.50
C THR A 161 19.53 -12.03 6.68
N LEU A 162 18.70 -10.99 6.79
CA LEU A 162 18.78 -10.01 7.89
C LEU A 162 18.45 -10.63 9.25
N ILE A 163 17.48 -11.56 9.29
CA ILE A 163 17.17 -12.31 10.51
C ILE A 163 18.37 -13.18 10.90
N ALA A 164 18.99 -13.91 9.96
CA ALA A 164 20.18 -14.71 10.27
C ALA A 164 21.32 -13.85 10.82
N GLN A 165 21.61 -12.71 10.17
CA GLN A 165 22.61 -11.74 10.64
C GLN A 165 22.29 -11.19 12.03
N LEU A 166 21.01 -10.92 12.32
CA LEU A 166 20.58 -10.47 13.65
C LEU A 166 20.99 -11.48 14.74
N PHE A 167 20.74 -12.77 14.52
CA PHE A 167 21.09 -13.82 15.49
C PHE A 167 22.59 -14.10 15.58
N ASP A 168 23.35 -13.84 14.51
CA ASP A 168 24.81 -14.03 14.50
C ASP A 168 25.57 -12.85 15.14
N GLU A 169 25.10 -11.63 14.94
CA GLU A 169 25.83 -10.40 15.30
C GLU A 169 25.37 -9.76 16.62
N GLU A 170 24.07 -9.85 16.94
CA GLU A 170 23.54 -9.25 18.15
C GLU A 170 23.84 -10.11 19.38
N LYS A 171 24.34 -9.47 20.44
CA LYS A 171 24.79 -10.16 21.65
C LYS A 171 23.92 -9.86 22.86
N ASP A 172 23.05 -8.86 22.74
CA ASP A 172 22.02 -8.57 23.74
C ASP A 172 20.73 -9.32 23.35
N PRO A 173 20.28 -10.30 24.15
CA PRO A 173 19.14 -11.17 23.83
C PRO A 173 17.77 -10.46 23.86
#